data_AF-A0A523ECA7-F1
#
_entry.id   AF-A0A523ECA7-F1
#
_cell.length_a   1.000
_cell.length_b   1.000
_cell.length_c   1.000
_cell.angle_alpha   90.00
_cell.angle_beta   90.00
_cell.angle_gamma   90.00
#
_symmetry.space_group_name_H-M   'P 1'
#
loop_
_entity.id
_entity.type
_entity.pdbx_description
1 polymer ?
#
loop_
_entity_poly.entity_id
_entity_poly.type
_entity_poly.pdbx_seq_one_letter_code
_entity_poly.pdbx_strand_id
1 'polypeptide(L)'
;MKRPRLRTVLLIAGILLVLIIAASPWILSGYWRVRSSNPIRRGLARANELGCFSCHGELARAGIPIPGSEEGVPQWNASVWMMYVTSDEDIRQYIVDGSPPPEDTAHGAGGEHAHENDAIIMPAYGDVVSKADIEDLVATFKVLSGMVAPARDTPARAGYDLAREWNCFSCHAPGGSGGLPNPGSFTGFIPGWYGADFKDLVRDRSEFDTWIVEGAIPRLSNHPIAKHFLARQKIAMPPYRELTPEQLDGLWAYAVWLEETDGGHRGKISPW
;
A
#
# COMPACT_ATOMS: atom_id res chain seq x y z
N MET A 1 51.40 13.13 24.50
CA MET A 1 50.16 12.38 24.15
C MET A 1 50.37 10.90 24.39
N LYS A 2 49.71 10.30 25.39
CA LYS A 2 49.81 8.86 25.67
C LYS A 2 49.03 8.09 24.58
N ARG A 3 49.73 7.30 23.76
CA ARG A 3 49.08 6.41 22.78
C ARG A 3 48.10 5.49 23.54
N PRO A 4 46.84 5.36 23.10
CA PRO A 4 45.92 4.42 23.73
C PRO A 4 46.57 3.03 23.67
N ARG A 5 46.54 2.31 24.79
CA ARG A 5 47.05 0.93 24.84
C ARG A 5 46.27 0.13 23.79
N LEU A 6 46.96 -0.64 22.95
CA LEU A 6 46.37 -1.46 21.88
C LEU A 6 45.12 -2.24 22.34
N ARG A 7 45.11 -2.69 23.60
CA ARG A 7 43.96 -3.33 24.26
C ARG A 7 42.69 -2.47 24.31
N THR A 8 42.81 -1.18 24.60
CA THR A 8 41.69 -0.23 24.62
C THR A 8 41.13 -0.03 23.22
N VAL A 9 42.00 0.06 22.21
CA VAL A 9 41.57 0.19 20.80
C VAL A 9 40.82 -1.07 20.34
N LEU A 10 41.34 -2.26 20.66
CA LEU A 10 40.68 -3.53 20.32
C LEU A 10 39.34 -3.72 21.05
N LEU A 11 39.24 -3.31 22.32
CA LEU A 11 37.97 -3.35 23.06
C LEU A 11 36.92 -2.43 22.45
N ILE A 12 37.30 -1.19 22.12
CA ILE A 12 36.38 -0.24 21.45
C ILE A 12 35.95 -0.79 20.10
N ALA A 13 36.87 -1.32 19.29
CA ALA A 13 36.56 -1.91 18.00
C ALA A 13 35.61 -3.11 18.13
N GLY A 14 35.81 -3.97 19.13
CA GLY A 14 34.92 -5.10 19.41
C GLY A 14 33.51 -4.66 19.81
N ILE A 15 33.39 -3.65 20.68
CA ILE A 15 32.09 -3.09 21.08
C ILE A 15 31.38 -2.47 19.88
N LEU A 16 32.08 -1.68 19.06
CA LEU A 16 31.52 -1.09 17.85
C LEU A 16 31.04 -2.16 16.86
N LEU A 17 31.80 -3.23 16.68
CA LEU A 17 31.41 -4.35 15.82
C LEU A 17 30.12 -5.02 16.33
N VAL A 18 30.02 -5.27 17.64
CA VAL A 18 28.81 -5.86 18.25
C VAL A 18 27.61 -4.93 18.08
N LEU A 19 27.77 -3.62 18.28
CA LEU A 19 26.71 -2.63 18.08
C LEU A 19 26.25 -2.57 16.62
N ILE A 20 27.18 -2.61 15.66
CA ILE A 20 26.86 -2.64 14.23
C ILE A 20 26.07 -3.90 13.88
N ILE A 21 26.52 -5.07 14.36
CA ILE A 21 25.83 -6.34 14.12
C ILE A 21 24.43 -6.30 14.73
N ALA A 22 24.28 -5.81 15.96
CA ALA A 22 23.00 -5.70 16.64
C ALA A 22 22.03 -4.71 15.95
N ALA A 23 22.54 -3.60 15.42
CA ALA A 23 21.76 -2.60 14.68
C ALA A 23 21.48 -3.01 13.23
N SER A 24 22.27 -3.91 12.64
CA SER A 24 22.18 -4.26 11.22
C SER A 24 20.79 -4.71 10.74
N PRO A 25 19.97 -5.49 11.49
CA PRO A 25 18.63 -5.86 11.01
C PRO A 25 17.70 -4.65 10.91
N TRP A 26 17.85 -3.69 11.82
CA TRP A 26 17.05 -2.46 11.84
C TRP A 26 17.47 -1.53 10.69
N ILE A 27 18.76 -1.39 10.45
CA ILE A 27 19.30 -0.61 9.33
C ILE A 27 18.86 -1.22 8.00
N LEU A 28 18.96 -2.54 7.85
CA LEU A 28 18.53 -3.24 6.64
C LEU A 28 17.01 -3.14 6.43
N SER A 29 16.19 -3.38 7.46
CA SER A 29 14.74 -3.23 7.36
C SER A 29 14.34 -1.79 7.05
N GLY A 30 15.02 -0.81 7.64
CA GLY A 30 14.82 0.61 7.35
C GLY A 30 15.17 0.96 5.90
N TYR A 31 16.33 0.50 5.42
CA TYR A 31 16.74 0.64 4.03
C TYR A 31 15.70 0.06 3.06
N TRP A 32 15.23 -1.17 3.33
CA TRP A 32 14.21 -1.81 2.50
C TRP A 32 12.86 -1.09 2.56
N ARG A 33 12.46 -0.59 3.74
CA ARG A 33 11.23 0.21 3.85
C ARG A 33 11.29 1.48 3.01
N VAL A 34 12.43 2.16 2.98
CA VAL A 34 12.62 3.36 2.16
C VAL A 34 12.69 2.99 0.68
N ARG A 35 13.50 2.00 0.31
CA ARG A 35 13.68 1.56 -1.09
C ARG A 35 12.40 1.02 -1.73
N SER A 36 11.60 0.29 -0.97
CA SER A 36 10.33 -0.29 -1.40
C SER A 36 9.13 0.57 -0.98
N SER A 37 9.37 1.82 -0.60
CA SER A 37 8.31 2.79 -0.35
C SER A 37 7.61 3.13 -1.67
N ASN A 38 6.30 3.28 -1.63
CA ASN A 38 5.48 3.76 -2.74
C ASN A 38 4.41 4.71 -2.20
N PRO A 39 3.78 5.53 -3.06
CA PRO A 39 2.79 6.52 -2.62
C PRO A 39 1.65 5.91 -1.81
N ILE A 40 1.14 4.74 -2.22
CA ILE A 40 0.03 4.08 -1.54
C ILE A 40 0.40 3.62 -0.11
N ARG A 41 1.60 3.07 0.09
CA ARG A 41 2.09 2.68 1.42
C ARG A 41 2.23 3.89 2.35
N ARG A 42 2.81 4.98 1.83
CA ARG A 42 3.01 6.21 2.62
C ARG A 42 1.68 6.87 2.93
N GLY A 43 0.78 6.96 1.97
CA GLY A 43 -0.56 7.51 2.15
C GLY A 43 -1.42 6.68 3.10
N LEU A 44 -1.32 5.35 3.08
CA LEU A 44 -1.99 4.48 4.05
C LEU A 44 -1.49 4.73 5.48
N ALA A 45 -0.16 4.80 5.66
CA ALA A 45 0.42 5.12 6.97
C ALA A 45 -0.01 6.52 7.44
N ARG A 46 0.03 7.50 6.54
CA ARG A 46 -0.35 8.88 6.84
C ARG A 46 -1.83 9.03 7.16
N ALA A 47 -2.71 8.39 6.39
CA ALA A 47 -4.16 8.37 6.65
C ALA A 47 -4.48 7.75 8.03
N ASN A 48 -3.73 6.72 8.42
CA ASN A 48 -3.87 6.12 9.74
C ASN A 48 -3.36 7.06 10.85
N GLU A 49 -2.20 7.71 10.66
CA GLU A 49 -1.64 8.67 11.63
C GLU A 49 -2.54 9.90 11.83
N LEU A 50 -3.17 10.37 10.76
CA LEU A 50 -4.11 11.50 10.78
C LEU A 50 -5.49 11.12 11.31
N GLY A 51 -5.77 9.83 11.54
CA GLY A 51 -7.06 9.37 12.05
C GLY A 51 -8.17 9.34 11.00
N CYS A 52 -7.87 9.39 9.70
CA CYS A 52 -8.88 9.37 8.63
C CYS A 52 -9.79 8.14 8.76
N PHE A 53 -9.23 6.98 9.10
CA PHE A 53 -9.97 5.74 9.26
C PHE A 53 -10.85 5.69 10.53
N SER A 54 -10.69 6.62 11.47
CA SER A 54 -11.58 6.72 12.64
C SER A 54 -13.00 7.17 12.25
N CYS A 55 -13.12 7.97 11.18
CA CYS A 55 -14.42 8.42 10.66
C CYS A 55 -14.83 7.63 9.41
N HIS A 56 -13.91 7.38 8.47
CA HIS A 56 -14.22 6.66 7.23
C HIS A 56 -14.28 5.12 7.39
N GLY A 57 -13.90 4.61 8.56
CA GLY A 57 -13.83 3.18 8.85
C GLY A 57 -12.51 2.53 8.43
N GLU A 58 -12.33 1.25 8.82
CA GLU A 58 -11.12 0.50 8.51
C GLU A 58 -10.88 0.42 6.99
N LEU A 59 -9.72 0.94 6.55
CA LEU A 59 -9.38 1.09 5.14
C LEU A 59 -10.50 1.78 4.32
N ALA A 60 -11.22 2.69 4.98
CA ALA A 60 -12.33 3.47 4.45
C ALA A 60 -13.50 2.64 3.88
N ARG A 61 -13.78 1.48 4.47
CA ARG A 61 -14.82 0.55 3.98
C ARG A 61 -16.20 0.75 4.57
N ALA A 62 -16.34 1.49 5.67
CA ALA A 62 -17.59 1.65 6.39
C ALA A 62 -17.50 2.88 7.32
N GLY A 63 -17.96 4.02 6.83
CA GLY A 63 -17.93 5.24 7.63
C GLY A 63 -18.89 5.20 8.82
N ILE A 64 -18.60 6.00 9.83
CA ILE A 64 -19.40 6.06 11.05
C ILE A 64 -20.73 6.78 10.82
N PRO A 65 -21.81 6.39 11.52
CA PRO A 65 -23.08 7.10 11.43
C PRO A 65 -22.95 8.52 11.95
N ILE A 66 -23.58 9.48 11.27
CA ILE A 66 -23.64 10.87 11.70
C ILE A 66 -24.92 11.06 12.55
N PRO A 67 -24.82 11.47 13.82
CA PRO A 67 -25.99 11.70 14.65
C PRO A 67 -26.95 12.72 14.02
N GLY A 68 -28.20 12.32 13.82
CA GLY A 68 -29.24 13.18 13.25
C GLY A 68 -29.28 13.22 11.72
N SER A 69 -28.41 12.47 11.03
CA SER A 69 -28.46 12.28 9.58
C SER A 69 -28.93 10.85 9.24
N GLU A 70 -29.59 10.70 8.10
CA GLU A 70 -29.85 9.38 7.50
C GLU A 70 -28.61 8.81 6.80
N GLU A 71 -27.62 9.67 6.51
CA GLU A 71 -26.34 9.33 5.91
C GLU A 71 -25.23 9.21 6.97
N GLY A 72 -24.21 8.39 6.67
CA GLY A 72 -22.99 8.29 7.48
C GLY A 72 -21.84 9.05 6.83
N VAL A 73 -20.71 9.13 7.52
CA VAL A 73 -19.45 9.57 6.90
C VAL A 73 -19.20 8.72 5.65
N PRO A 74 -18.85 9.32 4.50
CA PRO A 74 -18.74 8.56 3.26
C PRO A 74 -17.61 7.53 3.32
N GLN A 75 -17.92 6.29 2.99
CA GLN A 75 -16.91 5.28 2.67
C GLN A 75 -16.29 5.58 1.29
N TRP A 76 -15.04 5.17 1.06
CA TRP A 76 -14.36 5.47 -0.21
C TRP A 76 -14.69 4.45 -1.30
N ASN A 77 -15.05 3.23 -0.91
CA ASN A 77 -15.25 2.10 -1.83
C ASN A 77 -16.65 2.06 -2.46
N ALA A 78 -16.92 1.00 -3.23
CA ALA A 78 -18.24 0.64 -3.74
C ALA A 78 -18.96 1.78 -4.49
N SER A 79 -18.21 2.57 -5.26
CA SER A 79 -18.74 3.63 -6.11
C SER A 79 -19.30 4.85 -5.37
N VAL A 80 -19.27 4.89 -4.03
CA VAL A 80 -19.75 6.02 -3.21
C VAL A 80 -18.96 7.29 -3.49
N TRP A 81 -17.64 7.15 -3.72
CA TRP A 81 -16.75 8.27 -4.03
C TRP A 81 -17.24 9.16 -5.18
N MET A 82 -17.97 8.61 -6.16
CA MET A 82 -18.48 9.38 -7.30
C MET A 82 -19.44 10.50 -6.93
N MET A 83 -20.13 10.38 -5.80
CA MET A 83 -21.05 11.41 -5.33
C MET A 83 -20.28 12.65 -4.83
N TYR A 84 -19.00 12.48 -4.48
CA TYR A 84 -18.20 13.49 -3.81
C TYR A 84 -17.07 14.04 -4.69
N VAL A 85 -16.39 13.16 -5.44
CA VAL A 85 -15.19 13.52 -6.21
C VAL A 85 -15.21 12.91 -7.61
N THR A 86 -14.65 13.64 -8.56
CA THR A 86 -14.52 13.22 -9.98
C THR A 86 -13.10 13.37 -10.50
N SER A 87 -12.27 14.15 -9.81
CA SER A 87 -10.90 14.43 -10.20
C SER A 87 -9.92 14.26 -9.03
N ASP A 88 -8.62 14.13 -9.35
CA ASP A 88 -7.57 14.18 -8.33
C ASP A 88 -7.58 15.52 -7.58
N GLU A 89 -8.00 16.62 -8.22
CA GLU A 89 -8.07 17.93 -7.59
C GLU A 89 -9.20 18.03 -6.57
N ASP A 90 -10.35 17.42 -6.85
CA ASP A 90 -11.47 17.37 -5.89
C ASP A 90 -11.01 16.65 -4.61
N ILE A 91 -10.25 15.56 -4.75
CA ILE A 91 -9.68 14.82 -3.61
C ILE A 91 -8.70 15.71 -2.83
N ARG A 92 -7.81 16.44 -3.52
CA ARG A 92 -6.89 17.39 -2.87
C ARG A 92 -7.65 18.45 -2.09
N GLN A 93 -8.68 19.04 -2.70
CA GLN A 93 -9.49 20.09 -2.09
C GLN A 93 -10.16 19.58 -0.81
N TYR A 94 -10.81 18.42 -0.86
CA TYR A 94 -11.41 17.80 0.32
C TYR A 94 -10.40 17.58 1.44
N ILE A 95 -9.18 17.14 1.14
CA ILE A 95 -8.13 16.93 2.14
C ILE A 95 -7.67 18.28 2.73
N VAL A 96 -7.42 19.28 1.89
CA VAL A 96 -6.86 20.56 2.32
C VAL A 96 -7.88 21.36 3.12
N ASP A 97 -9.11 21.47 2.62
CA ASP A 97 -10.14 22.38 3.13
C ASP A 97 -11.16 21.67 4.04
N GLY A 98 -11.24 20.34 4.00
CA GLY A 98 -12.28 19.59 4.70
C GLY A 98 -13.67 19.72 4.07
N SER A 99 -13.76 20.34 2.89
CA SER A 99 -15.03 20.60 2.19
C SER A 99 -14.90 20.34 0.68
N PRO A 100 -16.02 20.06 -0.01
CA PRO A 100 -16.03 20.01 -1.48
C PRO A 100 -15.55 21.32 -2.10
N PRO A 101 -15.11 21.30 -3.37
CA PRO A 101 -14.97 22.51 -4.15
C PRO A 101 -16.30 23.27 -4.23
N PRO A 102 -16.28 24.62 -4.30
CA PRO A 102 -17.47 25.43 -4.53
C PRO A 102 -18.29 24.93 -5.73
N GLU A 103 -19.62 25.01 -5.64
CA GLU A 103 -20.59 24.44 -6.59
C GLU A 103 -20.35 24.84 -8.06
N ASP A 104 -19.76 26.01 -8.30
CA ASP A 104 -19.40 26.53 -9.63
C ASP A 104 -18.12 25.93 -10.23
N THR A 105 -17.31 25.26 -9.41
CA THR A 105 -16.06 24.58 -9.77
C THR A 105 -16.09 23.07 -9.53
N ALA A 106 -17.11 22.58 -8.83
CA ALA A 106 -17.32 21.15 -8.61
C ALA A 106 -17.64 20.44 -9.94
N HIS A 107 -16.85 19.42 -10.27
CA HIS A 107 -17.07 18.60 -11.46
C HIS A 107 -18.06 17.43 -11.22
N GLY A 108 -18.75 17.41 -10.06
CA GLY A 108 -19.75 16.42 -9.65
C GLY A 108 -20.68 16.92 -8.53
N ALA A 109 -21.53 16.04 -7.98
CA ALA A 109 -22.54 16.37 -6.97
C ALA A 109 -21.98 16.75 -5.57
N GLY A 110 -20.66 16.84 -5.41
CA GLY A 110 -20.00 17.08 -4.13
C GLY A 110 -20.47 18.37 -3.43
N GLY A 111 -20.89 19.39 -4.18
CA GLY A 111 -21.43 20.64 -3.62
C GLY A 111 -22.71 20.48 -2.80
N GLU A 112 -23.50 19.43 -3.03
CA GLU A 112 -24.79 19.20 -2.34
C GLU A 112 -24.64 18.45 -1.01
N HIS A 113 -23.49 17.79 -0.78
CA HIS A 113 -23.23 16.96 0.41
C HIS A 113 -22.39 17.68 1.48
N ALA A 114 -22.16 18.98 1.34
CA ALA A 114 -21.62 19.82 2.41
C ALA A 114 -22.76 20.22 3.35
N HIS A 115 -23.14 19.31 4.25
CA HIS A 115 -24.15 19.63 5.26
C HIS A 115 -23.52 20.49 6.36
N GLU A 116 -23.68 21.81 6.25
CA GLU A 116 -23.25 22.81 7.25
C GLU A 116 -23.80 22.54 8.66
N ASN A 117 -24.80 21.66 8.79
CA ASN A 117 -25.45 21.27 10.04
C ASN A 117 -25.14 19.84 10.51
N ASP A 118 -24.22 19.12 9.86
CA ASP A 118 -23.85 17.77 10.30
C ASP A 118 -23.12 17.82 11.63
N ALA A 119 -23.44 16.86 12.50
CA ALA A 119 -22.78 16.71 13.80
C ALA A 119 -21.30 16.30 13.67
N ILE A 120 -20.89 15.81 12.49
CA ILE A 120 -19.54 15.41 12.16
C ILE A 120 -19.13 16.10 10.86
N ILE A 121 -18.10 16.94 10.94
CA ILE A 121 -17.57 17.68 9.80
C ILE A 121 -16.16 17.16 9.49
N MET A 122 -15.84 17.00 8.21
CA MET A 122 -14.48 16.64 7.79
C MET A 122 -13.52 17.80 8.11
N PRO A 123 -12.42 17.57 8.84
CA PRO A 123 -11.50 18.64 9.19
C PRO A 123 -10.61 19.00 7.99
N ALA A 124 -10.22 20.28 7.92
CA ALA A 124 -9.19 20.77 7.01
C ALA A 124 -7.80 20.28 7.47
N TYR A 125 -7.06 19.59 6.59
CA TYR A 125 -5.71 19.11 6.89
C TYR A 125 -4.60 20.00 6.33
N GLY A 126 -4.91 21.04 5.55
CA GLY A 126 -3.93 21.86 4.82
C GLY A 126 -2.74 22.38 5.65
N ASP A 127 -2.97 22.69 6.92
CA ASP A 127 -1.94 23.22 7.84
C ASP A 127 -1.05 22.13 8.47
N VAL A 128 -1.44 20.85 8.38
CA VAL A 128 -0.76 19.73 9.06
C VAL A 128 -0.24 18.65 8.10
N VAL A 129 -0.47 18.80 6.79
CA VAL A 129 0.05 17.89 5.77
C VAL A 129 0.91 18.64 4.77
N SER A 130 2.01 18.01 4.35
CA SER A 130 2.84 18.55 3.27
C SER A 130 2.21 18.26 1.90
N LYS A 131 2.69 18.94 0.85
CA LYS A 131 2.28 18.64 -0.53
C LYS A 131 2.55 17.18 -0.92
N ALA A 132 3.64 16.59 -0.42
CA ALA A 132 3.95 15.19 -0.68
C ALA A 132 2.96 14.24 0.01
N ASP A 133 2.55 14.57 1.25
CA ASP A 133 1.52 13.81 1.97
C ASP A 133 0.19 13.84 1.22
N ILE A 134 -0.18 15.00 0.65
CA ILE A 134 -1.41 15.13 -0.14
C ILE A 134 -1.39 14.19 -1.34
N GLU A 135 -0.30 14.16 -2.13
CA GLU A 135 -0.21 13.25 -3.28
C GLU A 135 -0.24 11.77 -2.87
N ASP A 136 0.40 11.42 -1.75
CA ASP A 136 0.36 10.06 -1.22
C ASP A 136 -1.06 9.68 -0.76
N LEU A 137 -1.79 10.60 -0.10
CA LEU A 137 -3.19 10.41 0.30
C LEU A 137 -4.13 10.28 -0.91
N VAL A 138 -3.94 11.09 -1.95
CA VAL A 138 -4.68 10.99 -3.22
C VAL A 138 -4.45 9.62 -3.86
N ALA A 139 -3.18 9.18 -3.94
CA ALA A 139 -2.85 7.86 -4.48
C ALA A 139 -3.52 6.72 -3.69
N THR A 140 -3.49 6.81 -2.36
CA THR A 140 -4.17 5.85 -1.47
C THR A 140 -5.69 5.86 -1.66
N PHE A 141 -6.31 7.03 -1.73
CA PHE A 141 -7.74 7.16 -1.98
C PHE A 141 -8.13 6.46 -3.28
N LYS A 142 -7.43 6.76 -4.39
CA LYS A 142 -7.71 6.19 -5.73
C LYS A 142 -7.70 4.67 -5.76
N VAL A 143 -6.78 4.05 -5.02
CA VAL A 143 -6.66 2.59 -4.93
C VAL A 143 -7.73 2.00 -4.01
N LEU A 144 -7.99 2.61 -2.86
CA LEU A 144 -8.99 2.12 -1.91
C LEU A 144 -10.41 2.26 -2.43
N SER A 145 -10.69 3.33 -3.18
CA SER A 145 -12.00 3.61 -3.76
C SER A 145 -12.30 2.75 -5.00
N GLY A 146 -11.26 2.18 -5.62
CA GLY A 146 -11.36 1.54 -6.92
C GLY A 146 -11.58 2.55 -8.06
N MET A 147 -11.37 3.85 -7.82
CA MET A 147 -11.45 4.91 -8.83
C MET A 147 -10.54 4.62 -10.01
N VAL A 148 -9.37 4.02 -9.74
CA VAL A 148 -8.49 3.50 -10.78
C VAL A 148 -8.37 1.99 -10.67
N ALA A 149 -8.72 1.32 -11.77
CA ALA A 149 -8.63 -0.12 -11.92
C ALA A 149 -8.24 -0.45 -13.37
N PRO A 150 -7.71 -1.66 -13.64
CA PRO A 150 -7.52 -2.12 -15.00
C PRO A 150 -8.83 -2.06 -15.80
N ALA A 151 -8.74 -1.69 -17.08
CA ALA A 151 -9.89 -1.60 -17.97
C ALA A 151 -10.63 -2.93 -18.08
N ARG A 152 -11.96 -2.89 -18.26
CA ARG A 152 -12.78 -4.09 -18.47
C ARG A 152 -12.26 -4.93 -19.63
N ASP A 153 -12.53 -6.22 -19.56
CA ASP A 153 -12.20 -7.20 -20.59
C ASP A 153 -10.70 -7.31 -20.93
N THR A 154 -9.83 -6.87 -20.00
CA THR A 154 -8.38 -7.07 -20.10
C THR A 154 -7.92 -8.20 -19.18
N PRO A 155 -6.81 -8.91 -19.51
CA PRO A 155 -6.22 -9.90 -18.61
C PRO A 155 -5.86 -9.32 -17.23
N ALA A 156 -5.38 -8.08 -17.18
CA ALA A 156 -5.06 -7.39 -15.94
C ALA A 156 -6.30 -7.18 -15.05
N ARG A 157 -7.48 -6.95 -15.65
CA ARG A 157 -8.74 -6.87 -14.90
C ARG A 157 -9.15 -8.22 -14.33
N ALA A 158 -9.03 -9.29 -15.11
CA ALA A 158 -9.29 -10.64 -14.61
C ALA A 158 -8.36 -10.98 -13.42
N GLY A 159 -7.08 -10.62 -13.49
CA GLY A 159 -6.15 -10.76 -12.38
C GLY A 159 -6.51 -9.93 -11.15
N TYR A 160 -6.88 -8.67 -11.34
CA TYR A 160 -7.32 -7.79 -10.25
C TYR A 160 -8.55 -8.35 -9.52
N ASP A 161 -9.57 -8.78 -10.27
CA ASP A 161 -10.80 -9.31 -9.71
C ASP A 161 -10.55 -10.67 -9.01
N LEU A 162 -9.71 -11.53 -9.58
CA LEU A 162 -9.28 -12.77 -8.94
C LEU A 162 -8.54 -12.51 -7.63
N ALA A 163 -7.59 -11.57 -7.60
CA ALA A 163 -6.85 -11.22 -6.39
C ALA A 163 -7.77 -10.69 -5.26
N ARG A 164 -8.89 -10.05 -5.61
CA ARG A 164 -9.92 -9.63 -4.65
C ARG A 164 -10.76 -10.79 -4.15
N GLU A 165 -11.24 -11.64 -5.06
CA GLU A 165 -12.00 -12.85 -4.73
C GLU A 165 -11.23 -13.75 -3.75
N TRP A 166 -9.93 -13.89 -3.99
CA TRP A 166 -9.01 -14.70 -3.18
C TRP A 166 -8.42 -13.96 -1.97
N ASN A 167 -8.84 -12.72 -1.73
CA ASN A 167 -8.38 -11.88 -0.62
C ASN A 167 -6.85 -11.70 -0.54
N CYS A 168 -6.14 -11.71 -1.68
CA CYS A 168 -4.69 -11.54 -1.72
C CYS A 168 -4.24 -10.20 -1.08
N PHE A 169 -5.03 -9.15 -1.26
CA PHE A 169 -4.76 -7.80 -0.73
C PHE A 169 -4.87 -7.70 0.80
N SER A 170 -5.43 -8.69 1.48
CA SER A 170 -5.42 -8.73 2.96
C SER A 170 -3.99 -8.92 3.52
N CYS A 171 -3.11 -9.58 2.76
CA CYS A 171 -1.69 -9.72 3.10
C CYS A 171 -0.82 -8.73 2.31
N HIS A 172 -1.13 -8.51 1.04
CA HIS A 172 -0.34 -7.64 0.16
C HIS A 172 -0.78 -6.18 0.16
N ALA A 173 -1.61 -5.76 1.14
CA ALA A 173 -2.19 -4.43 1.24
C ALA A 173 -3.06 -4.04 0.03
N PRO A 174 -3.85 -2.94 0.11
CA PRO A 174 -4.68 -2.46 -0.98
C PRO A 174 -3.90 -2.34 -2.30
N GLY A 175 -4.51 -2.87 -3.38
CA GLY A 175 -3.94 -2.86 -4.73
C GLY A 175 -2.66 -3.69 -4.90
N GLY A 176 -2.21 -4.44 -3.89
CA GLY A 176 -0.91 -5.12 -3.91
C GLY A 176 0.25 -4.18 -3.57
N SER A 177 -0.02 -3.08 -2.88
CA SER A 177 1.01 -2.09 -2.48
C SER A 177 2.07 -2.68 -1.56
N GLY A 178 1.74 -3.68 -0.74
CA GLY A 178 2.60 -4.37 0.24
C GLY A 178 2.89 -3.54 1.49
N GLY A 179 3.91 -3.93 2.26
CA GLY A 179 4.40 -3.17 3.42
C GLY A 179 3.78 -3.56 4.75
N LEU A 180 2.84 -4.50 4.78
CA LEU A 180 2.33 -5.06 6.04
C LEU A 180 3.47 -5.74 6.82
N PRO A 181 3.61 -5.52 8.13
CA PRO A 181 4.68 -6.11 8.92
C PRO A 181 4.72 -7.64 8.83
N ASN A 182 5.91 -8.20 8.60
CA ASN A 182 6.16 -9.64 8.62
C ASN A 182 7.39 -9.93 9.49
N PRO A 183 7.20 -10.05 10.81
CA PRO A 183 8.32 -10.29 11.73
C PRO A 183 9.14 -11.52 11.32
N GLY A 184 10.46 -11.38 11.34
CA GLY A 184 11.38 -12.46 11.00
C GLY A 184 11.64 -12.65 9.50
N SER A 185 10.92 -11.95 8.61
CA SER A 185 11.27 -11.91 7.18
C SER A 185 12.52 -11.05 6.94
N PHE A 186 13.12 -11.16 5.76
CA PHE A 186 14.35 -10.43 5.40
C PHE A 186 14.17 -8.91 5.38
N THR A 187 13.08 -8.44 4.78
CA THR A 187 12.74 -7.01 4.68
C THR A 187 11.97 -6.50 5.90
N GLY A 188 11.35 -7.41 6.66
CA GLY A 188 10.49 -7.12 7.81
C GLY A 188 9.02 -6.83 7.43
N PHE A 189 8.66 -6.96 6.15
CA PHE A 189 7.30 -6.75 5.66
C PHE A 189 6.93 -7.73 4.53
N ILE A 190 5.64 -7.82 4.21
CA ILE A 190 5.11 -8.56 3.06
C ILE A 190 5.34 -7.72 1.79
N PRO A 191 5.96 -8.28 0.75
CA PRO A 191 6.30 -7.54 -0.47
C PRO A 191 5.06 -7.09 -1.24
N GLY A 192 5.20 -6.00 -1.99
CA GLY A 192 4.20 -5.56 -2.96
C GLY A 192 4.26 -6.37 -4.25
N TRP A 193 3.35 -6.08 -5.17
CA TRP A 193 3.27 -6.70 -6.50
C TRP A 193 3.94 -5.84 -7.58
N TYR A 194 4.61 -4.77 -7.18
CA TYR A 194 5.35 -3.84 -8.04
C TYR A 194 6.46 -3.16 -7.23
N GLY A 195 7.35 -2.44 -7.91
CA GLY A 195 8.43 -1.71 -7.26
C GLY A 195 9.67 -2.58 -6.94
N ALA A 196 10.59 -2.01 -6.16
CA ALA A 196 11.92 -2.58 -5.99
C ALA A 196 11.94 -3.94 -5.27
N ASP A 197 11.09 -4.13 -4.25
CA ASP A 197 10.96 -5.43 -3.56
C ASP A 197 10.43 -6.52 -4.49
N PHE A 198 9.42 -6.23 -5.31
CA PHE A 198 8.89 -7.19 -6.27
C PHE A 198 9.94 -7.61 -7.30
N LYS A 199 10.66 -6.63 -7.87
CA LYS A 199 11.72 -6.88 -8.87
C LYS A 199 12.92 -7.67 -8.32
N ASP A 200 13.26 -7.46 -7.05
CA ASP A 200 14.34 -8.19 -6.40
C ASP A 200 13.90 -9.63 -6.01
N LEU A 201 12.59 -9.82 -5.79
CA LEU A 201 12.00 -11.11 -5.40
C LEU A 201 11.68 -12.00 -6.60
N VAL A 202 11.07 -11.46 -7.65
CA VAL A 202 10.58 -12.18 -8.84
C VAL A 202 11.34 -11.70 -10.08
N ARG A 203 12.09 -12.59 -10.72
CA ARG A 203 12.95 -12.25 -11.87
C ARG A 203 12.23 -12.30 -13.21
N ASP A 204 11.29 -13.21 -13.34
CA ASP A 204 10.58 -13.48 -14.58
C ASP A 204 9.24 -14.17 -14.30
N ARG A 205 8.51 -14.42 -15.39
CA ARG A 205 7.19 -15.05 -15.35
C ARG A 205 7.20 -16.46 -14.76
N SER A 206 8.21 -17.27 -15.06
CA SER A 206 8.28 -18.63 -14.55
C SER A 206 8.50 -18.64 -13.03
N GLU A 207 9.33 -17.72 -12.54
CA GLU A 207 9.55 -17.55 -11.10
C GLU A 207 8.29 -17.05 -10.39
N PHE A 208 7.52 -16.15 -11.02
CA PHE A 208 6.22 -15.70 -10.53
C PHE A 208 5.22 -16.86 -10.39
N ASP A 209 5.03 -17.63 -11.46
CA ASP A 209 4.08 -18.76 -11.47
C ASP A 209 4.46 -19.78 -10.41
N THR A 210 5.75 -20.13 -10.32
CA THR A 210 6.26 -21.06 -9.31
C THR A 210 5.99 -20.54 -7.91
N TRP A 211 6.21 -19.24 -7.67
CA TRP A 211 5.99 -18.64 -6.36
C TRP A 211 4.52 -18.71 -5.92
N ILE A 212 3.59 -18.42 -6.83
CA ILE A 212 2.15 -18.48 -6.54
C ILE A 212 1.71 -19.92 -6.30
N VAL A 213 2.08 -20.84 -7.19
CA VAL A 213 1.63 -22.24 -7.12
C VAL A 213 2.21 -22.95 -5.91
N GLU A 214 3.50 -22.72 -5.60
CA GLU A 214 4.19 -23.46 -4.54
C GLU A 214 4.33 -22.69 -3.22
N GLY A 215 4.01 -21.40 -3.20
CA GLY A 215 4.26 -20.51 -2.05
C GLY A 215 5.75 -20.24 -1.81
N ALA A 216 6.63 -20.70 -2.70
CA ALA A 216 8.08 -20.61 -2.53
C ALA A 216 8.82 -20.52 -3.87
N ILE A 217 9.95 -19.80 -3.85
CA ILE A 217 10.85 -19.65 -5.00
C ILE A 217 12.07 -20.56 -4.79
N PRO A 218 12.33 -21.56 -5.65
CA PRO A 218 13.46 -22.49 -5.49
C PRO A 218 14.81 -21.81 -5.34
N ARG A 219 15.06 -20.75 -6.11
CA ARG A 219 16.27 -19.93 -6.04
C ARG A 219 16.52 -19.38 -4.62
N LEU A 220 15.47 -18.90 -3.94
CA LEU A 220 15.56 -18.34 -2.60
C LEU A 220 15.57 -19.44 -1.54
N SER A 221 14.73 -20.46 -1.69
CA SER A 221 14.66 -21.60 -0.77
C SER A 221 15.96 -22.40 -0.71
N ASN A 222 16.74 -22.42 -1.80
CA ASN A 222 18.04 -23.09 -1.87
C ASN A 222 19.21 -22.18 -1.48
N HIS A 223 19.01 -20.86 -1.36
CA HIS A 223 20.08 -19.94 -0.98
C HIS A 223 20.25 -19.91 0.56
N PRO A 224 21.45 -20.14 1.11
CA PRO A 224 21.64 -20.29 2.57
C PRO A 224 21.11 -19.12 3.41
N ILE A 225 21.40 -17.89 2.97
CA ILE A 225 20.94 -16.66 3.65
C ILE A 225 19.42 -16.51 3.52
N ALA A 226 18.85 -16.60 2.31
CA ALA A 226 17.42 -16.42 2.11
C ALA A 226 16.61 -17.50 2.84
N LYS A 227 17.06 -18.77 2.81
CA LYS A 227 16.47 -19.86 3.58
C LYS A 227 16.38 -19.56 5.08
N HIS A 228 17.39 -18.92 5.67
CA HIS A 228 17.36 -18.52 7.08
C HIS A 228 16.19 -17.58 7.39
N PHE A 229 15.93 -16.59 6.53
CA PHE A 229 14.82 -15.64 6.72
C PHE A 229 13.47 -16.25 6.33
N LEU A 230 13.42 -17.05 5.27
CA LEU A 230 12.21 -17.77 4.86
C LEU A 230 11.70 -18.74 5.93
N ALA A 231 12.61 -19.34 6.72
CA ALA A 231 12.25 -20.21 7.84
C ALA A 231 11.80 -19.46 9.10
N ARG A 232 12.06 -18.14 9.20
CA ARG A 232 11.80 -17.33 10.41
C ARG A 232 10.63 -16.37 10.26
N GLN A 233 10.22 -16.06 9.03
CA GLN A 233 9.06 -15.23 8.78
C GLN A 233 7.82 -15.81 9.46
N LYS A 234 7.01 -14.95 10.08
CA LYS A 234 5.78 -15.38 10.74
C LYS A 234 4.64 -15.60 9.77
N ILE A 235 4.67 -14.90 8.65
CA ILE A 235 3.70 -15.04 7.57
C ILE A 235 4.45 -15.53 6.35
N ALA A 236 4.10 -16.71 5.87
CA ALA A 236 4.58 -17.29 4.62
C ALA A 236 3.49 -17.23 3.56
N MET A 237 3.86 -17.10 2.29
CA MET A 237 2.91 -17.16 1.20
C MET A 237 2.35 -18.58 1.08
N PRO A 238 1.03 -18.77 1.12
CA PRO A 238 0.44 -20.09 0.90
C PRO A 238 0.59 -20.51 -0.58
N PRO A 239 0.61 -21.82 -0.86
CA PRO A 239 0.55 -22.33 -2.23
C PRO A 239 -0.88 -22.24 -2.78
N TYR A 240 -1.04 -21.78 -4.02
CA TYR A 240 -2.30 -21.71 -4.76
C TYR A 240 -2.26 -22.67 -5.96
N ARG A 241 -2.24 -23.98 -5.69
CA ARG A 241 -2.05 -25.04 -6.70
C ARG A 241 -3.26 -25.26 -7.61
N GLU A 242 -4.40 -24.76 -7.18
CA GLU A 242 -5.69 -24.88 -7.84
C GLU A 242 -5.94 -23.79 -8.88
N LEU A 243 -5.06 -22.77 -8.96
CA LEU A 243 -5.16 -21.75 -9.99
C LEU A 243 -4.82 -22.32 -11.38
N THR A 244 -5.64 -21.97 -12.36
CA THR A 244 -5.39 -22.37 -13.76
C THR A 244 -4.30 -21.51 -14.40
N PRO A 245 -3.69 -21.96 -15.51
CA PRO A 245 -2.74 -21.15 -16.26
C PRO A 245 -3.29 -19.78 -16.67
N GLU A 246 -4.57 -19.71 -17.06
CA GLU A 246 -5.24 -18.47 -17.46
C GLU A 246 -5.42 -17.52 -16.27
N GLN A 247 -5.68 -18.05 -15.07
CA GLN A 247 -5.74 -17.26 -13.85
C GLN A 247 -4.36 -16.69 -13.49
N LEU A 248 -3.29 -17.48 -13.63
CA LEU A 248 -1.91 -17.01 -13.46
C LEU A 248 -1.54 -15.93 -14.49
N ASP A 249 -1.97 -16.08 -15.74
CA ASP A 249 -1.81 -15.05 -16.77
C ASP A 249 -2.48 -13.73 -16.37
N GLY A 250 -3.69 -13.80 -15.81
CA GLY A 250 -4.38 -12.63 -15.28
C GLY A 250 -3.60 -11.94 -14.16
N LEU A 251 -3.15 -12.71 -13.15
CA LEU A 251 -2.37 -12.18 -12.03
C LEU A 251 -1.06 -11.53 -12.48
N TRP A 252 -0.36 -12.15 -13.42
CA TRP A 252 0.86 -11.58 -14.01
C TRP A 252 0.56 -10.28 -14.77
N ALA A 253 -0.48 -10.28 -15.60
CA ALA A 253 -0.91 -9.08 -16.33
C ALA A 253 -1.28 -7.94 -15.38
N TYR A 254 -1.88 -8.25 -14.23
CA TYR A 254 -2.15 -7.26 -13.19
C TYR A 254 -0.86 -6.71 -12.55
N ALA A 255 0.12 -7.56 -12.24
CA ALA A 255 1.42 -7.10 -11.73
C ALA A 255 2.15 -6.19 -12.74
N VAL A 256 2.10 -6.52 -14.03
CA VAL A 256 2.64 -5.67 -15.11
C VAL A 256 1.89 -4.34 -15.17
N TRP A 257 0.56 -4.35 -15.12
CA TRP A 257 -0.25 -3.13 -15.09
C TRP A 257 0.10 -2.23 -13.89
N LEU A 258 0.32 -2.81 -12.71
CA LEU A 258 0.75 -2.06 -11.53
C LEU A 258 2.10 -1.39 -11.77
N GLU A 259 3.07 -2.07 -12.37
CA GLU A 259 4.36 -1.47 -12.69
C GLU A 259 4.23 -0.29 -13.68
N GLU A 260 3.42 -0.44 -14.73
CA GLU A 260 3.19 0.61 -15.73
C GLU A 260 2.47 1.84 -15.14
N THR A 261 1.61 1.62 -14.15
CA THR A 261 0.77 2.67 -13.53
C THR A 261 1.25 3.12 -12.15
N ASP A 262 2.43 2.65 -11.72
CA ASP A 262 3.03 2.92 -10.41
C ASP A 262 2.12 2.56 -9.23
N GLY A 263 1.62 1.33 -9.22
CA GLY A 263 0.68 0.84 -8.23
C GLY A 263 -0.77 1.22 -8.49
N GLY A 264 -1.12 1.49 -9.74
CA GLY A 264 -2.48 1.83 -10.16
C GLY A 264 -2.81 3.32 -10.08
N HIS A 265 -2.17 4.11 -9.22
CA HIS A 265 -2.61 5.50 -8.98
C HIS A 265 -2.40 6.46 -10.17
N ARG A 266 -1.54 6.12 -11.15
CA ARG A 266 -1.37 6.87 -12.40
C ARG A 266 -2.22 6.33 -13.56
N GLY A 267 -3.02 5.31 -13.33
CA GLY A 267 -3.96 4.79 -14.32
C GLY A 267 -5.10 5.76 -14.61
N LYS A 268 -5.83 5.51 -15.69
CA LYS A 268 -7.03 6.29 -16.02
C LYS A 268 -8.14 5.96 -15.03
N ILE A 269 -8.90 6.98 -14.62
CA ILE A 269 -10.14 6.79 -13.87
C ILE A 269 -11.02 5.85 -14.69
N SER A 270 -11.49 4.77 -14.06
CA SER A 270 -12.24 3.72 -14.75
C SER A 270 -13.60 4.26 -15.19
N PRO A 271 -13.89 4.39 -16.51
CA PRO A 271 -15.22 4.72 -16.98
C PRO A 271 -16.02 3.41 -16.96
N TRP A 272 -16.64 3.13 -15.82
CA TRP A 272 -17.54 2.00 -15.56
C TRP A 272 -17.34 0.77 -16.40
#